data_AF-A0A536LMF8-F1
#
_entry.id   AF-A0A536LMF8-F1
#
_cell.length_a   1.000
_cell.length_b   1.000
_cell.length_c   1.000
_cell.angle_alpha   90.00
_cell.angle_beta   90.00
_cell.angle_gamma   90.00
#
_symmetry.space_group_name_H-M   'P 1'
#
loop_
_entity.id
_entity.type
_entity.pdbx_description
1 polymer ?
#
loop_
_entity_poly.entity_id
_entity_poly.type
_entity_poly.pdbx_seq_one_letter_code
_entity_poly.pdbx_strand_id
1 'polypeptide(L)' 'MPVITVGRQFGAGGATVGRMLADRLKADVLDSNIIDEVARRLQLPKEEVEAEDE' A
#
# COMPACT_ATOMS: atom_id res chain seq x y z
N MET A 1 2.76 -15.69 6.18
CA MET A 1 2.80 -15.21 4.79
C MET A 1 3.76 -14.03 4.75
N PRO A 2 4.77 -13.99 3.87
CA PRO A 2 5.76 -12.91 3.88
C PRO A 2 5.14 -11.59 3.40
N VAL A 3 5.55 -10.48 4.02
CA VAL A 3 5.08 -9.11 3.70
C VAL A 3 6.29 -8.22 3.48
N ILE A 4 6.24 -7.37 2.47
CA ILE A 4 7.29 -6.39 2.13
C ILE A 4 6.64 -5.00 2.13
N THR A 5 7.22 -4.07 2.89
CA THR A 5 6.82 -2.66 2.91
C THR A 5 7.87 -1.83 2.19
N VAL A 6 7.44 -0.92 1.31
CA VAL A 6 8.34 -0.05 0.52
C VAL A 6 8.10 1.40 0.91
N GLY A 7 8.93 1.91 1.82
CA GLY A 7 9.00 3.35 2.12
C GLY A 7 9.67 4.11 0.97
N ARG A 8 9.22 5.35 0.72
CA ARG A 8 9.72 6.21 -0.37
C ARG A 8 9.70 7.68 0.00
N GLN A 9 10.58 8.46 -0.62
CA GLN A 9 10.42 9.91 -0.74
C GLN A 9 9.55 10.24 -1.97
N PHE A 10 8.91 11.41 -1.97
CA PHE A 10 8.14 11.87 -3.13
C PHE A 10 9.02 11.92 -4.39
N GLY A 11 8.54 11.36 -5.49
CA GLY A 11 9.29 11.28 -6.74
C GLY A 11 10.40 10.20 -6.79
N ALA A 12 10.64 9.44 -5.71
CA ALA A 12 11.71 8.42 -5.67
C ALA A 12 11.37 7.12 -6.44
N GLY A 13 10.20 7.03 -7.08
CA GLY A 13 9.81 5.85 -7.86
C GLY A 13 9.43 4.61 -7.04
N GLY A 14 9.04 4.78 -5.77
CA GLY A 14 8.66 3.66 -4.89
C GLY A 14 7.56 2.76 -5.45
N ALA A 15 6.57 3.32 -6.13
CA ALA A 15 5.51 2.55 -6.79
C ALA A 15 6.05 1.64 -7.91
N THR A 16 7.00 2.14 -8.70
CA THR A 16 7.66 1.37 -9.77
C THR A 16 8.43 0.19 -9.18
N VAL A 17 9.22 0.44 -8.13
CA VAL A 17 9.98 -0.61 -7.43
C VAL A 17 9.05 -1.66 -6.83
N GLY A 18 7.97 -1.23 -6.16
CA GLY A 18 6.97 -2.14 -5.58
C GLY A 18 6.34 -3.06 -6.63
N ARG A 19 5.98 -2.53 -7.81
CA ARG A 19 5.43 -3.34 -8.91
C ARG A 19 6.44 -4.35 -9.44
N MET A 20 7.69 -3.94 -9.68
CA MET A 20 8.75 -4.84 -10.15
C MET A 20 9.00 -6.01 -9.17
N LEU A 21 8.96 -5.72 -7.86
CA LEU A 21 9.10 -6.72 -6.80
C LEU A 21 7.95 -7.73 -6.83
N ALA A 22 6.72 -7.24 -6.91
CA ALA A 22 5.53 -8.08 -6.95
C ALA A 22 5.49 -8.99 -8.19
N ASP A 23 5.82 -8.47 -9.37
CA ASP A 23 5.89 -9.26 -10.60
C ASP A 23 6.91 -10.40 -10.48
N ARG A 24 8.09 -10.10 -9.90
CA ARG A 24 9.17 -11.08 -9.75
C ARG A 24 8.86 -12.14 -8.69
N LEU A 25 8.18 -11.75 -7.61
CA LEU A 25 7.84 -12.63 -6.49
C LEU A 25 6.48 -13.31 -6.65
N LYS A 26 5.71 -12.96 -7.68
CA LYS A 26 4.31 -13.36 -7.86
C LYS A 26 3.48 -13.02 -6.62
N ALA A 27 3.66 -11.81 -6.11
CA ALA A 27 2.96 -11.29 -4.94
C ALA A 27 1.89 -10.29 -5.37
N ASP A 28 0.87 -10.12 -4.52
CA ASP A 28 -0.11 -9.06 -4.70
C ASP A 28 0.51 -7.71 -4.29
N VAL A 29 0.20 -6.66 -5.05
CA VAL A 29 0.55 -5.29 -4.69
C VAL A 29 -0.64 -4.66 -3.98
N LEU A 30 -0.41 -4.27 -2.73
CA LEU A 30 -1.31 -3.37 -2.02
C LEU A 30 -0.75 -1.95 -2.22
N ASP A 31 -1.31 -1.23 -3.19
CA ASP A 31 -0.97 0.16 -3.49
C ASP A 31 -1.86 1.13 -2.67
N SER A 32 -2.24 2.28 -3.23
CA SER A 32 -3.18 3.24 -2.63
C SER A 32 -4.52 2.61 -2.22
N ASN A 33 -4.89 1.46 -2.78
CA ASN A 33 -6.09 0.72 -2.40
C ASN A 33 -6.01 0.07 -1.01
N ILE A 34 -4.84 0.11 -0.34
CA ILE A 34 -4.71 -0.40 1.03
C ILE A 34 -5.58 0.38 2.00
N ILE A 35 -5.75 1.69 1.78
CA ILE A 35 -6.62 2.55 2.58
C ILE A 35 -8.08 2.07 2.48
N ASP A 36 -8.54 1.81 1.25
CA ASP A 36 -9.90 1.30 1.02
C ASP A 36 -10.12 -0.08 1.64
N GLU A 37 -9.10 -0.95 1.60
CA GLU A 37 -9.15 -2.26 2.22
C GLU A 37 -9.12 -2.17 3.76
N VAL A 38 -8.32 -1.27 4.32
CA VAL A 38 -8.22 -1.03 5.76
C VAL A 38 -9.51 -0.42 6.30
N ALA A 39 -10.06 0.60 5.64
CA ALA A 39 -11.36 1.20 5.96
C ALA A 39 -12.47 0.15 5.96
N ARG A 40 -12.51 -0.71 4.94
CA ARG A 40 -13.49 -1.81 4.86
C ARG A 40 -13.35 -2.82 6.00
N ARG A 41 -12.11 -3.19 6.37
CA ARG A 41 -11.84 -4.16 7.44
C ARG A 41 -12.13 -3.61 8.83
N LEU A 42 -11.79 -2.34 9.06
CA LEU A 42 -12.00 -1.66 10.34
C LEU A 42 -13.43 -1.11 10.49
N GLN A 43 -14.23 -1.13 9.42
CA GLN A 43 -15.56 -0.51 9.36
C GLN A 43 -15.54 0.98 9.69
N LEU A 44 -14.46 1.66 9.29
CA LEU A 44 -14.24 3.08 9.50
C LEU A 44 -14.45 3.85 8.18
N PRO A 45 -14.88 5.12 8.25
CA PRO A 45 -14.86 6.01 7.09
C PRO A 45 -13.46 6.08 6.48
N LYS A 46 -13.38 6.17 5.15
CA LYS A 46 -12.11 6.24 4.43
C LYS A 46 -11.28 7.44 4.89
N GLU A 47 -11.95 8.57 5.13
CA GLU A 47 -11.34 9.83 5.56
C GLU A 47 -10.64 9.68 6.91
N GLU A 48 -11.17 8.84 7.81
CA GLU A 48 -10.53 8.57 9.11
C GLU A 48 -9.27 7.70 8.97
N VAL A 49 -9.23 6.82 7.97
CA VAL A 49 -8.05 5.97 7.70
C VAL A 49 -6.97 6.72 6.92
N GLU A 50 -7.36 7.60 5.99
CA GLU A 50 -6.42 8.47 5.26
C GLU A 50 -5.70 9.45 6.19
N ALA A 51 -6.39 9.97 7.21
CA ALA A 51 -5.80 10.90 8.18
C ALA A 51 -4.68 10.28 9.02
N GLU A 52 -4.62 8.95 9.12
CA GLU A 52 -3.63 8.21 9.92
C GLU A 52 -2.46 7.67 9.06
N ASP A 53 -2.50 7.83 7.72
CA ASP A 53 -1.41 7.43 6.80
C ASP A 53 -0.32 8.53 6.65
N GLU A 54 -0.57 9.75 7.16
CA GLU A 54 0.38 10.88 7.20
C GLU A 54 1.10 11.07 8.54
#